data_AF-A0A934FPS4-F1
#
_entry.id   AF-A0A934FPS4-F1
#
_cell.length_a   1.000
_cell.length_b   1.000
_cell.length_c   1.000
_cell.angle_alpha   90.00
_cell.angle_beta   90.00
_cell.angle_gamma   90.00
#
_symmetry.space_group_name_H-M   'P 1'
#
loop_
_entity.id
_entity.type
_entity.pdbx_description
1 polymer ?
#
loop_
_entity_poly.entity_id
_entity_poly.type
_entity_poly.pdbx_seq_one_letter_code
_entity_poly.pdbx_strand_id
1 'polypeptide(L)'
;MIATALCVAQLVATVVVEGQGPVRFGLPVEARVLERGLRVDGARGASLQWSLLAPDAPCIGERIWIEVVLTGASGSTRLLLGGVRAADPGQGPLCRFAVERTGDDAAELTLSVWTWADGTVDRRERRLLLAPEPTSSEPREAGEVLRTESAGLASRRARVDVPASVWREQGVLPRADGSGRALREELLATVPRLPRAPGSRGRGDYLRGKEPVVVTNQEFDTTLAFVRLALATGDQDLLERARECAWHLVDVDLDRRSGLPFRHGRDHRDALPELGHVWTSGALLVAATCADRDLLLEVLTIVQSLAARVRAREPRRGTEDRLRDDAWPLFELESSLRYVDHAPVRAACDALAEEIVRRFDPAMRTFRYGEGATRSGEVVRDRLWLTAGILLPALRLHLERRPSRGLADVLDRVESAALEILLDGRDGLALSVMRSARGSFDPVRVEGAAEAVLLLDGLSDPARRRVLARTGLRRALDGVLDQEQDDLATRFSIVGRCAWVIR
;
A
#
# COMPACT_ATOMS: atom_id res chain seq x y z
N MET A 1 20.47 -39.49 32.58
CA MET A 1 20.57 -38.70 31.33
C MET A 1 19.87 -37.38 31.56
N ILE A 2 20.64 -36.32 31.83
CA ILE A 2 20.12 -34.95 31.86
C ILE A 2 20.03 -34.52 30.39
N ALA A 3 18.81 -34.45 29.85
CA ALA A 3 18.60 -33.88 28.52
C ALA A 3 18.81 -32.37 28.64
N THR A 4 20.02 -31.91 28.30
CA THR A 4 20.31 -30.50 28.12
C THR A 4 19.51 -30.04 26.89
N ALA A 5 18.26 -29.61 27.12
CA ALA A 5 17.47 -28.91 26.13
C ALA A 5 18.21 -27.59 25.82
N LEU A 6 19.03 -27.59 24.77
CA LEU A 6 19.55 -26.38 24.18
C LEU A 6 18.35 -25.57 23.67
N CYS A 7 17.84 -24.69 24.53
CA CYS A 7 16.95 -23.61 24.15
C CYS A 7 17.71 -22.68 23.20
N VAL A 8 17.79 -23.07 21.93
CA VAL A 8 18.26 -22.19 20.87
C VAL A 8 17.28 -21.03 20.85
N ALA A 9 17.74 -19.85 21.28
CA ALA A 9 16.93 -18.64 21.24
C ALA A 9 16.54 -18.38 19.79
N GLN A 10 15.25 -18.47 19.50
CA GLN A 10 14.74 -18.32 18.15
C GLN A 10 14.86 -16.85 17.74
N LEU A 11 15.54 -16.63 16.62
CA LEU A 11 15.71 -15.32 15.99
C LEU A 11 14.36 -14.84 15.43
N VAL A 12 14.01 -13.59 15.71
CA VAL A 12 12.82 -12.93 15.15
C VAL A 12 13.21 -12.04 13.97
N ALA A 13 14.23 -11.20 14.17
CA ALA A 13 14.76 -10.33 13.13
C ALA A 13 16.19 -9.93 13.43
N THR A 14 16.94 -9.60 12.38
CA THR A 14 18.21 -8.88 12.49
C THR A 14 18.01 -7.50 11.88
N VAL A 15 18.49 -6.46 12.56
CA VAL A 15 18.46 -5.07 12.10
C VAL A 15 19.85 -4.46 12.24
N VAL A 16 20.14 -3.42 11.48
CA VAL A 16 21.35 -2.60 11.64
C VAL A 16 20.94 -1.25 12.18
N VAL A 17 21.55 -0.84 13.29
CA VAL A 17 21.31 0.45 13.93
C VAL A 17 22.52 1.35 13.72
N GLU A 18 22.32 2.47 13.03
CA GLU A 18 23.36 3.45 12.76
C GLU A 18 23.40 4.56 13.81
N GLY A 19 24.61 5.03 14.13
CA GLY A 19 24.84 6.12 15.07
C GLY A 19 24.53 5.77 16.53
N GLN A 20 24.23 6.81 17.32
CA GLN A 20 23.94 6.72 18.75
C GLN A 20 22.54 7.27 19.05
N GLY A 21 21.94 6.83 20.15
CA GLY A 21 20.65 7.30 20.64
C GLY A 21 19.46 6.42 20.25
N PRO A 22 18.26 6.70 20.81
CA PRO A 22 17.07 5.87 20.65
C PRO A 22 16.64 5.74 19.21
N VAL A 23 16.17 4.56 18.80
CA VAL A 23 15.54 4.34 17.49
C VAL A 23 14.16 3.71 17.64
N ARG A 24 13.31 3.92 16.64
CA ARG A 24 11.96 3.37 16.57
C ARG A 24 11.62 2.96 15.15
N PHE A 25 11.00 1.81 15.02
CA PHE A 25 10.54 1.25 13.75
C PHE A 25 9.43 0.23 14.02
N GLY A 26 8.65 -0.10 13.00
CA GLY A 26 7.66 -1.17 13.14
C GLY A 26 8.11 -2.45 12.45
N LEU A 27 7.63 -3.58 12.99
CA LEU A 27 7.95 -4.91 12.50
C LEU A 27 6.70 -5.80 12.59
N PRO A 28 6.34 -6.55 11.53
CA PRO A 28 5.38 -7.61 11.65
C PRO A 28 6.04 -8.83 12.27
N VAL A 29 5.37 -9.40 13.27
CA VAL A 29 5.84 -10.60 13.98
C VAL A 29 4.68 -11.57 14.16
N GLU A 30 4.96 -12.85 14.21
CA GLU A 30 3.90 -13.83 14.46
C GLU A 30 3.27 -13.63 15.84
N ALA A 31 1.95 -13.74 15.98
CA ALA A 31 1.25 -13.52 17.25
C ALA A 31 1.79 -14.43 18.37
N ARG A 32 2.05 -15.70 18.05
CA ARG A 32 2.65 -16.69 18.97
C ARG A 32 4.05 -16.32 19.47
N VAL A 33 4.78 -15.50 18.71
CA VAL A 33 6.11 -15.01 19.10
C VAL A 33 5.99 -14.04 20.28
N LEU A 34 4.92 -13.24 20.30
CA LEU A 34 4.71 -12.19 21.29
C LEU A 34 4.36 -12.70 22.69
N GLU A 35 3.75 -13.88 22.80
CA GLU A 35 3.40 -14.50 24.10
C GLU A 35 4.62 -14.72 25.00
N ARG A 36 5.79 -14.94 24.39
CA ARG A 36 7.05 -15.19 25.10
C ARG A 36 7.82 -13.90 25.44
N GLY A 37 7.40 -12.76 24.89
CA GLY A 37 8.16 -11.52 24.92
C GLY A 37 9.33 -11.52 23.96
N LEU A 38 10.03 -10.38 23.89
CA LEU A 38 11.18 -10.14 23.03
C LEU A 38 12.36 -9.63 23.85
N ARG A 39 13.57 -9.94 23.38
CA ARG A 39 14.82 -9.40 23.92
C ARG A 39 15.74 -9.00 22.79
N VAL A 40 16.63 -8.07 23.10
CA VAL A 40 17.68 -7.60 22.20
C VAL A 40 19.00 -8.29 22.55
N ASP A 41 19.77 -8.65 21.52
CA ASP A 41 21.11 -9.23 21.61
C ASP A 41 22.03 -8.55 20.58
N GLY A 42 23.25 -8.15 20.96
CA GLY A 42 24.21 -7.53 20.03
C GLY A 42 25.12 -6.46 20.65
N ALA A 43 24.62 -5.60 21.54
CA ALA A 43 25.41 -4.55 22.19
C ALA A 43 25.21 -4.55 23.72
N ARG A 44 26.30 -4.44 24.49
CA ARG A 44 26.22 -4.28 25.95
C ARG A 44 25.49 -2.98 26.28
N GLY A 45 24.43 -3.06 27.07
CA GLY A 45 23.61 -1.90 27.45
C GLY A 45 22.43 -1.62 26.51
N ALA A 46 22.25 -2.41 25.45
CA ALA A 46 21.05 -2.30 24.62
C ALA A 46 19.80 -2.65 25.43
N SER A 47 18.78 -1.79 25.36
CA SER A 47 17.48 -2.01 25.96
C SER A 47 16.39 -2.04 24.89
N LEU A 48 15.37 -2.84 25.14
CA LEU A 48 14.24 -3.04 24.24
C LEU A 48 12.93 -2.72 24.95
N GLN A 49 12.07 -2.01 24.23
CA GLN A 49 10.65 -1.90 24.49
C GLN A 49 9.92 -2.28 23.20
N TRP A 50 8.77 -2.93 23.33
CA TRP A 50 7.87 -3.11 22.20
C TRP A 50 6.42 -2.99 22.65
N SER A 51 5.55 -2.63 21.72
CA SER A 51 4.10 -2.53 21.97
C SER A 51 3.33 -2.80 20.68
N LEU A 52 2.06 -3.15 20.79
CA LEU A 52 1.19 -3.28 19.61
C LEU A 52 1.05 -1.92 18.93
N LEU A 53 1.14 -1.90 17.59
CA LEU A 53 1.00 -0.65 16.84
C LEU A 53 -0.48 -0.20 16.77
N ALA A 54 -1.41 -1.15 16.69
CA ALA A 54 -2.85 -0.94 16.74
C ALA A 54 -3.48 -1.83 17.85
N PRO A 55 -3.51 -1.37 19.11
CA PRO A 55 -3.91 -2.20 20.25
C PRO A 55 -5.40 -2.56 20.26
N ASP A 56 -6.26 -1.68 19.78
CA ASP A 56 -7.72 -1.80 19.93
C ASP A 56 -8.37 -2.70 18.87
N ALA A 57 -7.60 -3.16 17.89
CA ALA A 57 -8.12 -3.92 16.76
C ALA A 57 -7.05 -4.87 16.18
N PRO A 58 -6.75 -5.98 16.87
CA PRO A 58 -5.71 -6.93 16.45
C PRO A 58 -6.00 -7.47 15.04
N CYS A 59 -5.04 -7.42 14.13
CA CYS A 59 -5.23 -7.77 12.71
C CYS A 59 -5.62 -9.24 12.46
N ILE A 60 -6.24 -9.49 11.30
CA ILE A 60 -6.56 -10.86 10.86
C ILE A 60 -5.29 -11.52 10.35
N GLY A 61 -4.90 -12.61 11.00
CA GLY A 61 -3.83 -13.48 10.53
C GLY A 61 -2.84 -13.83 11.63
N GLU A 62 -1.84 -14.61 11.24
CA GLU A 62 -0.82 -15.05 12.18
C GLU A 62 0.17 -13.95 12.56
N ARG A 63 0.18 -12.81 11.87
CA ARG A 63 1.17 -11.73 12.05
C ARG A 63 0.54 -10.45 12.55
N ILE A 64 1.21 -9.80 13.50
CA ILE A 64 0.81 -8.57 14.16
C ILE A 64 1.93 -7.54 14.01
N TRP A 65 1.57 -6.31 13.71
CA TRP A 65 2.51 -5.19 13.68
C TRP A 65 2.77 -4.67 15.08
N ILE A 66 4.06 -4.63 15.44
CA ILE A 66 4.53 -4.02 16.68
C ILE A 66 5.39 -2.81 16.38
N GLU A 67 5.36 -1.86 17.31
CA GLU A 67 6.39 -0.84 17.44
C GLU A 67 7.55 -1.42 18.26
N VAL A 68 8.76 -1.28 17.74
CA VAL A 68 10.01 -1.63 18.40
C VAL A 68 10.76 -0.36 18.73
N VAL A 69 11.16 -0.20 19.99
CA VAL A 69 12.01 0.88 20.47
C VAL A 69 13.28 0.29 21.05
N LEU A 70 14.43 0.76 20.56
CA LEU A 70 15.75 0.36 21.04
C LEU A 70 16.51 1.58 21.56
N THR A 71 17.20 1.42 22.68
CA THR A 71 18.20 2.37 23.19
C THR A 71 19.52 1.65 23.43
N GLY A 72 20.65 2.34 23.30
CA GLY A 72 21.99 1.75 23.50
C GLY A 72 22.39 0.68 22.47
N ALA A 73 21.60 0.48 21.42
CA ALA A 73 21.90 -0.44 20.32
C ALA A 73 22.72 0.28 19.23
N SER A 74 23.70 -0.42 18.66
CA SER A 74 24.48 0.05 17.52
C SER A 74 24.99 -1.14 16.71
N GLY A 75 25.18 -0.95 15.40
CA GLY A 75 25.59 -2.01 14.48
C GLY A 75 24.52 -3.10 14.33
N SER A 76 24.98 -4.33 14.05
CA SER A 76 24.08 -5.47 13.87
C SER A 76 23.45 -5.89 15.21
N THR A 77 22.13 -5.76 15.29
CA THR A 77 21.31 -6.04 16.47
C THR A 77 20.29 -7.13 16.15
N ARG A 78 20.19 -8.12 17.03
CA ARG A 78 19.26 -9.25 16.88
C ARG A 78 18.11 -9.10 17.86
N LEU A 79 16.89 -9.26 17.36
CA LEU A 79 15.68 -9.44 18.15
C LEU A 79 15.43 -10.94 18.30
N LEU A 80 15.35 -11.41 19.54
CA LEU A 80 15.20 -12.82 19.89
C LEU A 80 13.93 -13.04 20.71
N LEU A 81 13.38 -14.26 20.65
CA LEU A 81 12.29 -14.66 21.53
C LEU A 81 12.70 -14.70 23.00
N GLY A 82 11.74 -14.37 23.86
CA GLY A 82 11.89 -14.32 25.32
C GLY A 82 12.25 -12.93 25.81
N GLY A 83 11.88 -12.57 27.04
CA GLY A 83 12.35 -11.35 27.70
C GLY A 83 11.26 -10.36 28.04
N VAL A 84 11.38 -9.14 27.52
CA VAL A 84 10.48 -8.01 27.82
C VAL A 84 9.10 -8.31 27.23
N ARG A 85 8.04 -8.15 28.03
CA ARG A 85 6.65 -8.26 27.58
C ARG A 85 6.20 -6.99 26.85
N ALA A 86 5.03 -7.04 26.22
CA ALA A 86 4.42 -5.86 25.62
C ALA A 86 4.33 -4.74 26.67
N ALA A 87 4.79 -3.55 26.31
CA ALA A 87 4.44 -2.34 27.02
C ALA A 87 3.06 -1.87 26.55
N ASP A 88 2.36 -1.15 27.43
CA ASP A 88 1.17 -0.40 27.02
C ASP A 88 1.59 0.61 25.94
N PRO A 89 0.83 0.71 24.83
CA PRO A 89 1.14 1.61 23.73
C PRO A 89 1.39 3.04 24.23
N GLY A 90 2.64 3.50 24.09
CA GLY A 90 3.01 4.87 24.44
C GLY A 90 3.30 5.10 25.92
N GLN A 91 3.27 4.08 26.77
CA GLN A 91 3.54 4.20 28.21
C GLN A 91 4.76 3.39 28.65
N GLY A 92 5.63 3.02 27.72
CA GLY A 92 6.79 2.20 28.03
C GLY A 92 7.96 2.96 28.66
N PRO A 93 8.94 2.24 29.20
CA PRO A 93 10.07 2.82 29.94
C PRO A 93 11.13 3.50 29.04
N LEU A 94 11.20 3.16 27.76
CA LEU A 94 12.20 3.71 26.81
C LEU A 94 11.64 4.88 26.00
N CYS A 95 10.34 4.85 25.71
CA CYS A 95 9.64 5.90 25.00
C CYS A 95 8.22 6.02 25.55
N ARG A 96 7.87 7.24 25.94
CA ARG A 96 6.50 7.66 26.26
C ARG A 96 5.96 8.53 25.14
N PHE A 97 4.69 8.31 24.81
CA PHE A 97 3.97 9.01 23.76
C PHE A 97 2.73 9.66 24.37
N ALA A 98 2.56 10.95 24.10
CA ALA A 98 1.40 11.73 24.50
C ALA A 98 0.85 12.50 23.31
N VAL A 99 -0.47 12.68 23.29
CA VAL A 99 -1.17 13.50 22.31
C VAL A 99 -1.98 14.53 23.06
N GLU A 100 -1.79 15.80 22.72
CA GLU A 100 -2.58 16.92 23.19
C GLU A 100 -3.38 17.49 22.02
N ARG A 101 -4.65 17.80 22.27
CA ARG A 101 -5.52 18.42 21.28
C ARG A 101 -6.07 19.72 21.85
N THR A 102 -5.90 20.80 21.11
CA THR A 102 -6.46 22.11 21.39
C THR A 102 -7.06 22.68 20.11
N GLY A 103 -7.86 23.72 20.20
CA GLY A 103 -8.41 24.34 18.99
C GLY A 103 -9.22 25.58 19.33
N ASP A 104 -9.46 26.37 18.30
CA ASP A 104 -10.35 27.52 18.28
C ASP A 104 -11.23 27.48 17.02
N ASP A 105 -11.96 28.56 16.75
CA ASP A 105 -12.85 28.64 15.59
C ASP A 105 -12.11 28.62 14.24
N ALA A 106 -10.79 28.86 14.21
CA ALA A 106 -9.99 28.94 13.00
C ALA A 106 -9.22 27.64 12.71
N ALA A 107 -8.78 26.92 13.75
CA ALA A 107 -7.99 25.70 13.57
C ALA A 107 -8.11 24.70 14.73
N GLU A 108 -7.96 23.42 14.39
CA GLU A 108 -7.70 22.36 15.36
C GLU A 108 -6.21 22.01 15.37
N LEU A 109 -5.62 21.99 16.56
CA LEU A 109 -4.22 21.67 16.79
C LEU A 109 -4.10 20.30 17.46
N THR A 110 -3.31 19.42 16.85
CA THR A 110 -2.86 18.17 17.47
C THR A 110 -1.36 18.21 17.67
N LEU A 111 -0.92 18.12 18.93
CA LEU A 111 0.48 18.03 19.31
C LEU A 111 0.79 16.62 19.79
N SER A 112 1.61 15.91 19.02
CA SER A 112 2.13 14.58 19.35
C SER A 112 3.55 14.71 19.91
N VAL A 113 3.79 14.16 21.10
CA VAL A 113 5.07 14.27 21.83
C VAL A 113 5.62 12.90 22.17
N TRP A 114 6.88 12.66 21.82
CA TRP A 114 7.65 11.47 22.21
C TRP A 114 8.75 11.87 23.18
N THR A 115 8.71 11.33 24.39
CA THR A 115 9.73 11.54 25.42
C THR A 115 10.56 10.27 25.58
N TRP A 116 11.87 10.37 25.37
CA TRP A 116 12.78 9.23 25.35
C TRP A 116 13.52 9.07 26.68
N ALA A 117 13.97 7.84 26.97
CA ALA A 117 14.70 7.54 28.20
C ALA A 117 16.04 8.29 28.34
N ASP A 118 16.61 8.79 27.24
CA ASP A 118 17.81 9.65 27.26
C ASP A 118 17.51 11.13 27.53
N GLY A 119 16.23 11.47 27.77
CA GLY A 119 15.77 12.83 28.01
C GLY A 119 15.50 13.66 26.75
N THR A 120 15.78 13.14 25.56
CA THR A 120 15.42 13.82 24.31
C THR A 120 13.91 13.81 24.09
N VAL A 121 13.42 14.79 23.33
CA VAL A 121 11.99 14.95 23.01
C VAL A 121 11.82 15.20 21.52
N ASP A 122 10.96 14.42 20.89
CA ASP A 122 10.50 14.69 19.52
C ASP A 122 9.06 15.18 19.55
N ARG A 123 8.71 16.01 18.57
CA ARG A 123 7.38 16.60 18.45
C ARG A 123 6.90 16.57 17.02
N ARG A 124 5.59 16.39 16.86
CA ARG A 124 4.85 16.66 15.64
C ARG A 124 3.68 17.55 15.98
N GLU A 125 3.55 18.63 15.24
CA GLU A 125 2.40 19.52 15.31
C GLU A 125 1.60 19.38 14.01
N ARG A 126 0.30 19.17 14.13
CA ARG A 126 -0.65 19.16 13.02
C ARG A 126 -1.73 20.20 13.28
N ARG A 127 -1.79 21.23 12.45
CA ARG A 127 -2.80 22.28 12.49
C ARG A 127 -3.79 22.10 11.33
N LEU A 128 -4.95 21.53 11.62
CA LEU A 128 -6.07 21.43 10.69
C LEU A 128 -6.76 22.79 10.55
N LEU A 129 -6.86 23.28 9.33
CA LEU A 129 -7.50 24.57 9.03
C LEU A 129 -9.02 24.39 8.96
N LEU A 130 -9.77 25.12 9.79
CA LEU A 130 -11.24 25.14 9.75
C LEU A 130 -11.77 26.23 8.81
N ALA A 131 -10.94 27.23 8.50
CA ALA A 131 -11.20 28.28 7.51
C ALA A 131 -10.01 28.41 6.53
N PRO A 132 -10.23 28.90 5.29
CA PRO A 132 -9.14 29.16 4.35
C PRO A 132 -8.13 30.18 4.87
N GLU A 133 -6.86 30.06 4.46
CA GLU A 133 -5.77 30.98 4.82
C GLU A 133 -5.20 31.65 3.55
N PRO A 134 -5.91 32.63 2.97
CA PRO A 134 -5.62 33.18 1.63
C PRO A 134 -4.41 34.13 1.59
N THR A 135 -3.95 34.62 2.75
CA THR A 135 -2.87 35.62 2.86
C THR A 135 -1.48 35.01 3.01
N SER A 136 -1.37 33.68 3.00
CA SER A 136 -0.08 32.99 3.02
C SER A 136 0.60 33.04 1.65
N SER A 137 1.92 32.86 1.61
CA SER A 137 2.69 32.75 0.35
C SER A 137 2.29 31.53 -0.49
N GLU A 138 1.58 30.59 0.11
CA GLU A 138 1.05 29.38 -0.53
C GLU A 138 -0.38 29.16 -0.01
N PRO A 139 -1.40 29.79 -0.64
CA PRO A 139 -2.78 29.79 -0.16
C PRO A 139 -3.29 28.39 0.17
N ARG A 140 -3.94 28.29 1.34
CA ARG A 140 -4.46 27.04 1.89
C ARG A 140 -5.98 27.09 2.01
N GLU A 141 -6.60 25.94 1.82
CA GLU A 141 -8.05 25.77 1.92
C GLU A 141 -8.44 25.14 3.25
N ALA A 142 -9.72 25.31 3.64
CA ALA A 142 -10.27 24.63 4.80
C ALA A 142 -10.23 23.10 4.60
N GLY A 143 -9.89 22.36 5.66
CA GLY A 143 -9.71 20.91 5.64
C GLY A 143 -8.25 20.47 5.43
N GLU A 144 -7.36 21.36 4.96
CA GLU A 144 -5.94 21.07 4.86
C GLU A 144 -5.25 21.13 6.23
N VAL A 145 -4.17 20.35 6.38
CA VAL A 145 -3.37 20.28 7.60
C VAL A 145 -1.97 20.83 7.33
N LEU A 146 -1.53 21.76 8.17
CA LEU A 146 -0.13 22.17 8.25
C LEU A 146 0.58 21.26 9.25
N ARG A 147 1.59 20.53 8.78
CA ARG A 147 2.41 19.66 9.62
C ARG A 147 3.81 20.22 9.81
N THR A 148 4.27 20.29 11.06
CA THR A 148 5.67 20.48 11.40
C THR A 148 6.17 19.33 12.28
N GLU A 149 7.45 18.98 12.13
CA GLU A 149 8.06 17.87 12.84
C GLU A 149 9.47 18.23 13.29
N SER A 150 9.85 17.78 14.48
CA SER A 150 11.24 17.82 14.93
C SER A 150 12.13 16.91 14.07
N ALA A 151 13.36 17.33 13.80
CA ALA A 151 14.35 16.54 13.03
C ALA A 151 14.64 15.15 13.65
N GLY A 152 14.49 15.02 14.98
CA GLY A 152 14.65 13.75 15.70
C GLY A 152 13.65 12.69 15.26
N LEU A 153 12.40 13.05 14.96
CA LEU A 153 11.34 12.08 14.66
C LEU A 153 11.64 11.25 13.41
N ALA A 154 12.00 11.90 12.31
CA ALA A 154 12.35 11.25 11.05
C ALA A 154 13.68 10.50 11.15
N SER A 155 14.70 11.13 11.75
CA SER A 155 16.05 10.57 11.82
C SER A 155 16.13 9.29 12.65
N ARG A 156 15.26 9.10 13.66
CA ARG A 156 15.23 7.86 14.46
C ARG A 156 14.84 6.63 13.66
N ARG A 157 13.92 6.77 12.71
CA ARG A 157 13.57 5.67 11.81
C ARG A 157 14.65 5.46 10.75
N ALA A 158 15.20 6.54 10.19
CA ALA A 158 16.23 6.48 9.15
C ALA A 158 17.53 5.77 9.61
N ARG A 159 17.81 5.79 10.92
CA ARG A 159 18.95 5.08 11.53
C ARG A 159 18.76 3.57 11.69
N VAL A 160 17.63 3.01 11.23
CA VAL A 160 17.38 1.57 11.29
C VAL A 160 17.28 1.02 9.88
N ASP A 161 18.23 0.18 9.52
CA ASP A 161 18.14 -0.68 8.36
C ASP A 161 17.60 -2.05 8.76
N VAL A 162 16.53 -2.46 8.08
CA VAL A 162 15.92 -3.79 8.23
C VAL A 162 16.14 -4.50 6.89
N PRO A 163 16.99 -5.53 6.84
CA PRO A 163 17.34 -6.18 5.59
C PRO A 163 16.11 -6.68 4.84
N ALA A 164 16.12 -6.57 3.50
CA ALA A 164 15.03 -7.03 2.64
C ALA A 164 14.68 -8.52 2.85
N SER A 165 15.62 -9.36 3.29
CA SER A 165 15.34 -10.75 3.67
C SER A 165 14.34 -10.86 4.83
N VAL A 166 14.47 -10.01 5.86
CA VAL A 166 13.54 -9.97 7.00
C VAL A 166 12.14 -9.61 6.52
N TRP A 167 12.00 -8.59 5.67
CA TRP A 167 10.70 -8.22 5.11
C TRP A 167 10.06 -9.35 4.28
N ARG A 168 10.86 -10.15 3.58
CA ARG A 168 10.37 -11.32 2.83
C ARG A 168 9.97 -12.48 3.73
N GLU A 169 10.78 -12.76 4.76
CA GLU A 169 10.46 -13.77 5.77
C GLU A 169 9.15 -13.42 6.48
N GLN A 170 8.95 -12.14 6.81
CA GLN A 170 7.72 -11.61 7.39
C GLN A 170 6.61 -11.36 6.37
N GLY A 171 6.77 -11.75 5.10
CA GLY A 171 5.74 -11.69 4.05
C GLY A 171 5.26 -10.29 3.69
N VAL A 172 6.02 -9.25 4.06
CA VAL A 172 5.78 -7.86 3.63
C VAL A 172 6.23 -7.68 2.18
N LEU A 173 7.37 -8.26 1.83
CA LEU A 173 7.87 -8.32 0.47
C LEU A 173 7.68 -9.72 -0.13
N PRO A 174 7.47 -9.82 -1.45
CA PRO A 174 7.38 -11.12 -2.11
C PRO A 174 8.75 -11.81 -2.15
N ARG A 175 8.73 -13.15 -2.20
CA ARG A 175 9.95 -13.96 -2.30
C ARG A 175 10.77 -13.56 -3.53
N ALA A 176 12.09 -13.47 -3.35
CA ALA A 176 12.96 -13.11 -4.45
C ALA A 176 13.12 -14.29 -5.42
N ASP A 177 12.82 -14.05 -6.69
CA ASP A 177 13.00 -15.01 -7.79
C ASP A 177 13.68 -14.39 -9.02
N GLY A 178 13.98 -13.09 -8.98
CA GLY A 178 14.67 -12.34 -10.03
C GLY A 178 13.81 -12.02 -11.24
N SER A 179 12.54 -12.44 -11.30
CA SER A 179 11.66 -12.22 -12.46
C SER A 179 11.39 -10.74 -12.74
N GLY A 180 11.44 -9.90 -11.71
CA GLY A 180 11.22 -8.45 -11.81
C GLY A 180 12.49 -7.59 -11.87
N ARG A 181 13.70 -8.20 -11.86
CA ARG A 181 14.95 -7.46 -11.64
C ARG A 181 15.16 -6.28 -12.60
N ALA A 182 14.99 -6.51 -13.91
CA ALA A 182 15.22 -5.47 -14.93
C ALA A 182 14.29 -4.26 -14.74
N LEU A 183 12.98 -4.51 -14.58
CA LEU A 183 12.01 -3.44 -14.32
C LEU A 183 12.25 -2.74 -12.99
N ARG A 184 12.73 -3.44 -11.96
CA ARG A 184 13.12 -2.80 -10.69
C ARG A 184 14.32 -1.88 -10.87
N GLU A 185 15.32 -2.27 -11.66
CA GLU A 185 16.46 -1.41 -11.99
C GLU A 185 16.00 -0.16 -12.77
N GLU A 186 15.08 -0.32 -13.72
CA GLU A 186 14.48 0.81 -14.44
C GLU A 186 13.65 1.74 -13.55
N LEU A 187 12.89 1.18 -12.58
CA LEU A 187 12.16 1.97 -11.58
C LEU A 187 13.13 2.82 -10.77
N LEU A 188 14.22 2.24 -10.27
CA LEU A 188 15.24 2.97 -9.51
C LEU A 188 15.90 4.08 -10.34
N ALA A 189 16.19 3.81 -11.62
CA ALA A 189 16.74 4.80 -12.54
C ALA A 189 15.74 5.94 -12.88
N THR A 190 14.45 5.68 -12.72
CA THR A 190 13.36 6.64 -12.95
C THR A 190 13.18 7.59 -11.77
N VAL A 191 13.38 7.14 -10.52
CA VAL A 191 13.12 7.93 -9.30
C VAL A 191 13.70 9.36 -9.30
N PRO A 192 14.97 9.60 -9.71
CA PRO A 192 15.55 10.95 -9.72
C PRO A 192 14.89 11.89 -10.73
N ARG A 193 14.14 11.36 -11.69
CA ARG A 193 13.54 12.09 -12.82
C ARG A 193 12.07 12.41 -12.64
N LEU A 194 11.45 11.84 -11.61
CA LEU A 194 10.04 12.09 -11.29
C LEU A 194 9.86 13.58 -10.94
N PRO A 195 9.05 14.34 -11.71
CA PRO A 195 8.86 15.75 -11.47
C PRO A 195 8.05 15.95 -10.19
N ARG A 196 8.63 16.58 -9.17
CA ARG A 196 7.95 16.86 -7.90
C ARG A 196 7.10 18.12 -8.03
N ALA A 197 5.94 18.12 -7.39
CA ALA A 197 5.17 19.34 -7.24
C ALA A 197 5.94 20.35 -6.35
N PRO A 198 5.97 21.63 -6.71
CA PRO A 198 6.70 22.65 -5.96
C PRO A 198 5.98 23.03 -4.66
N GLY A 199 6.70 23.70 -3.76
CA GLY A 199 6.13 24.26 -2.53
C GLY A 199 5.89 23.26 -1.41
N SER A 200 5.40 23.75 -0.28
CA SER A 200 5.11 22.89 0.89
C SER A 200 3.78 22.15 0.72
N ARG A 201 2.85 22.67 -0.09
CA ARG A 201 1.59 22.03 -0.45
C ARG A 201 1.84 20.85 -1.39
N GLY A 202 2.76 20.97 -2.34
CA GLY A 202 3.15 19.89 -3.25
C GLY A 202 4.08 18.83 -2.66
N ARG A 203 4.50 18.96 -1.39
CA ARG A 203 5.42 18.00 -0.76
C ARG A 203 4.79 16.62 -0.73
N GLY A 204 5.50 15.65 -1.30
CA GLY A 204 5.04 14.27 -1.42
C GLY A 204 4.34 13.97 -2.74
N ASP A 205 4.06 14.97 -3.57
CA ASP A 205 3.28 14.82 -4.79
C ASP A 205 4.13 15.00 -6.06
N TYR A 206 3.65 14.44 -7.17
CA TYR A 206 4.40 14.33 -8.43
C TYR A 206 3.54 14.74 -9.62
N LEU A 207 4.12 15.55 -10.51
CA LEU A 207 3.44 16.13 -11.66
C LEU A 207 3.29 15.11 -12.80
N ARG A 208 2.20 15.26 -13.55
CA ARG A 208 1.96 14.60 -14.82
C ARG A 208 2.23 15.58 -15.96
N GLY A 209 3.15 15.21 -16.85
CA GLY A 209 3.47 15.96 -18.06
C GLY A 209 4.26 17.23 -17.80
N LYS A 210 4.36 18.03 -18.85
CA LYS A 210 4.99 19.36 -18.83
C LYS A 210 4.06 20.44 -18.25
N GLU A 211 2.76 20.14 -18.13
CA GLU A 211 1.76 21.06 -17.57
C GLU A 211 1.61 20.82 -16.06
N PRO A 212 1.89 21.81 -15.20
CA PRO A 212 2.00 21.64 -13.75
C PRO A 212 0.65 21.46 -13.02
N VAL A 213 -0.44 21.18 -13.74
CA VAL A 213 -1.82 21.23 -13.22
C VAL A 213 -2.33 19.87 -12.76
N VAL A 214 -1.73 18.78 -13.24
CA VAL A 214 -2.17 17.42 -12.90
C VAL A 214 -1.09 16.72 -12.09
N VAL A 215 -1.50 16.17 -10.96
CA VAL A 215 -0.64 15.45 -10.02
C VAL A 215 -0.96 13.96 -10.07
N THR A 216 -0.11 13.08 -9.54
CA THR A 216 -0.20 11.62 -9.79
C THR A 216 -0.45 10.77 -8.54
N ASN A 217 -0.26 11.31 -7.33
CA ASN A 217 -0.56 10.59 -6.08
C ASN A 217 -2.04 10.21 -5.93
N GLN A 218 -2.89 10.90 -6.65
CA GLN A 218 -4.32 10.67 -6.66
C GLN A 218 -4.74 9.76 -7.86
N GLU A 219 -3.83 9.18 -8.70
CA GLU A 219 -4.16 8.42 -9.95
C GLU A 219 -3.94 6.95 -9.65
N PHE A 220 -2.82 6.68 -8.95
CA PHE A 220 -2.41 5.38 -8.44
C PHE A 220 -1.61 5.57 -7.14
N ASP A 221 -1.43 4.48 -6.40
CA ASP A 221 -0.71 4.47 -5.13
C ASP A 221 0.82 4.64 -5.30
N THR A 222 1.26 5.88 -5.56
CA THR A 222 2.68 6.27 -5.63
C THR A 222 3.42 5.96 -4.33
N THR A 223 2.73 6.11 -3.19
CA THR A 223 3.26 5.75 -1.86
C THR A 223 3.69 4.28 -1.82
N LEU A 224 2.85 3.38 -2.34
CA LEU A 224 3.12 1.95 -2.36
C LEU A 224 4.33 1.60 -3.24
N ALA A 225 4.50 2.28 -4.38
CA ALA A 225 5.66 2.10 -5.24
C ALA A 225 6.96 2.47 -4.51
N PHE A 226 7.02 3.66 -3.89
CA PHE A 226 8.20 4.10 -3.14
C PHE A 226 8.53 3.20 -1.96
N VAL A 227 7.54 2.88 -1.11
CA VAL A 227 7.81 2.09 0.09
C VAL A 227 8.27 0.67 -0.27
N ARG A 228 7.73 0.05 -1.31
CA ARG A 228 8.18 -1.29 -1.73
C ARG A 228 9.62 -1.28 -2.25
N LEU A 229 9.99 -0.27 -3.04
CA LEU A 229 11.36 -0.11 -3.48
C LEU A 229 12.28 0.12 -2.29
N ALA A 230 11.92 1.03 -1.38
CA ALA A 230 12.67 1.33 -0.16
C ALA A 230 12.94 0.08 0.68
N LEU A 231 11.91 -0.74 0.95
CA LEU A 231 12.06 -1.97 1.71
C LEU A 231 12.87 -3.04 0.95
N ALA A 232 12.81 -3.05 -0.38
CA ALA A 232 13.53 -4.03 -1.20
C ALA A 232 15.01 -3.71 -1.37
N THR A 233 15.39 -2.42 -1.34
CA THR A 233 16.77 -1.95 -1.52
C THR A 233 17.44 -1.46 -0.25
N GLY A 234 16.69 -1.18 0.81
CA GLY A 234 17.19 -0.51 2.02
C GLY A 234 17.38 1.01 1.86
N ASP A 235 16.91 1.59 0.76
CA ASP A 235 17.12 3.00 0.42
C ASP A 235 16.22 3.93 1.27
N GLN A 236 16.85 4.74 2.12
CA GLN A 236 16.17 5.66 3.03
C GLN A 236 15.57 6.88 2.32
N ASP A 237 16.13 7.33 1.19
CA ASP A 237 15.58 8.45 0.44
C ASP A 237 14.24 8.05 -0.21
N LEU A 238 14.13 6.80 -0.65
CA LEU A 238 12.86 6.23 -1.11
C LEU A 238 11.84 6.12 0.03
N LEU A 239 12.28 5.74 1.23
CA LEU A 239 11.40 5.65 2.39
C LEU A 239 10.87 7.03 2.79
N GLU A 240 11.72 8.06 2.80
CA GLU A 240 11.29 9.43 3.10
C GLU A 240 10.33 9.95 2.02
N ARG A 241 10.61 9.69 0.73
CA ARG A 241 9.65 9.99 -0.35
C ARG A 241 8.30 9.31 -0.13
N ALA A 242 8.29 8.02 0.22
CA ALA A 242 7.05 7.31 0.54
C ALA A 242 6.32 7.96 1.72
N ARG A 243 7.06 8.35 2.76
CA ARG A 243 6.51 9.03 3.93
C ARG A 243 5.90 10.38 3.58
N GLU A 244 6.54 11.16 2.73
CA GLU A 244 5.98 12.41 2.22
C GLU A 244 4.68 12.17 1.45
N CYS A 245 4.64 11.18 0.55
CA CYS A 245 3.43 10.82 -0.22
C CYS A 245 2.27 10.41 0.71
N ALA A 246 2.55 9.50 1.66
CA ALA A 246 1.56 8.98 2.61
C ALA A 246 0.92 10.08 3.44
N TRP A 247 1.74 11.04 3.86
CA TRP A 247 1.30 12.17 4.64
C TRP A 247 0.57 13.21 3.81
N HIS A 248 0.96 13.43 2.55
CA HIS A 248 0.24 14.30 1.62
C HIS A 248 -1.21 13.82 1.44
N LEU A 249 -1.41 12.50 1.32
CA LEU A 249 -2.73 11.89 1.21
C LEU A 249 -3.69 12.32 2.35
N VAL A 250 -3.19 12.34 3.60
CA VAL A 250 -4.03 12.63 4.77
C VAL A 250 -4.11 14.12 5.12
N ASP A 251 -3.07 14.89 4.81
CA ASP A 251 -2.97 16.29 5.19
C ASP A 251 -3.48 17.24 4.09
N VAL A 252 -3.45 16.84 2.82
CA VAL A 252 -3.80 17.70 1.67
C VAL A 252 -4.92 17.11 0.83
N ASP A 253 -4.86 15.82 0.51
CA ASP A 253 -5.80 15.19 -0.43
C ASP A 253 -7.09 14.69 0.21
N LEU A 254 -7.21 14.73 1.54
CA LEU A 254 -8.35 14.17 2.24
C LEU A 254 -9.55 15.12 2.25
N ASP A 255 -10.68 14.71 1.65
CA ASP A 255 -11.97 15.37 1.89
C ASP A 255 -12.49 14.99 3.28
N ARG A 256 -12.35 15.92 4.22
CA ARG A 256 -12.78 15.73 5.61
C ARG A 256 -14.29 15.48 5.77
N ARG A 257 -15.12 15.88 4.79
CA ARG A 257 -16.58 15.69 4.86
C ARG A 257 -16.96 14.24 4.62
N SER A 258 -16.36 13.61 3.62
CA SER A 258 -16.62 12.21 3.27
C SER A 258 -15.66 11.23 3.96
N GLY A 259 -14.52 11.72 4.46
CA GLY A 259 -13.44 10.87 4.98
C GLY A 259 -12.67 10.14 3.89
N LEU A 260 -12.81 10.53 2.62
CA LEU A 260 -12.15 9.90 1.48
C LEU A 260 -11.26 10.91 0.74
N PRO A 261 -10.17 10.46 0.10
CA PRO A 261 -9.37 11.34 -0.74
C PRO A 261 -10.20 11.97 -1.86
N PHE A 262 -9.92 13.23 -2.20
CA PHE A 262 -10.45 13.88 -3.39
C PHE A 262 -10.11 13.05 -4.62
N ARG A 263 -10.99 13.12 -5.64
CA ARG A 263 -10.69 12.54 -6.95
C ARG A 263 -9.57 13.32 -7.62
N HIS A 264 -9.29 13.02 -8.88
CA HIS A 264 -8.40 13.83 -9.68
C HIS A 264 -9.02 14.93 -10.52
N GLY A 265 -8.15 15.88 -10.89
CA GLY A 265 -8.36 16.82 -11.98
C GLY A 265 -8.50 18.27 -11.51
N ARG A 266 -8.74 19.15 -12.48
CA ARG A 266 -8.86 20.60 -12.29
C ARG A 266 -9.92 21.01 -11.26
N ASP A 267 -10.95 20.17 -11.08
CA ASP A 267 -12.09 20.39 -10.17
C ASP A 267 -12.16 19.32 -9.06
N HIS A 268 -11.01 18.77 -8.62
CA HIS A 268 -11.00 17.62 -7.71
C HIS A 268 -11.67 17.86 -6.36
N ARG A 269 -11.71 19.11 -5.90
CA ARG A 269 -12.27 19.49 -4.59
C ARG A 269 -13.78 19.76 -4.60
N ASP A 270 -14.35 19.96 -5.78
CA ASP A 270 -15.79 20.23 -5.95
C ASP A 270 -16.59 18.95 -6.18
N ALA A 271 -15.92 17.85 -6.52
CA ALA A 271 -16.56 16.59 -6.84
C ALA A 271 -16.51 15.60 -5.68
N LEU A 272 -17.56 14.76 -5.60
CA LEU A 272 -17.57 13.66 -4.66
C LEU A 272 -16.43 12.68 -4.95
N PRO A 273 -15.74 12.17 -3.91
CA PRO A 273 -14.75 11.12 -4.05
C PRO A 273 -15.28 9.89 -4.78
N GLU A 274 -14.45 9.37 -5.69
CA GLU A 274 -14.74 8.15 -6.43
C GLU A 274 -14.13 6.93 -5.73
N LEU A 275 -14.93 5.90 -5.46
CA LEU A 275 -14.47 4.71 -4.75
C LEU A 275 -13.29 4.02 -5.44
N GLY A 276 -13.27 3.99 -6.77
CA GLY A 276 -12.17 3.44 -7.56
C GLY A 276 -10.89 4.29 -7.60
N HIS A 277 -10.79 5.32 -6.75
CA HIS A 277 -9.66 6.25 -6.62
C HIS A 277 -9.26 6.46 -5.14
N VAL A 278 -9.41 5.44 -4.31
CA VAL A 278 -8.96 5.47 -2.91
C VAL A 278 -7.83 4.47 -2.77
N TRP A 279 -6.63 4.93 -2.41
CA TRP A 279 -5.47 4.05 -2.16
C TRP A 279 -4.95 4.27 -0.74
N THR A 280 -4.81 3.19 0.02
CA THR A 280 -4.40 3.24 1.43
C THR A 280 -3.28 2.27 1.74
N SER A 281 -3.07 1.26 0.90
CA SER A 281 -2.10 0.19 1.08
C SER A 281 -0.67 0.72 1.30
N GLY A 282 -0.22 1.66 0.46
CA GLY A 282 1.09 2.30 0.61
C GLY A 282 1.21 3.07 1.93
N ALA A 283 0.21 3.90 2.25
CA ALA A 283 0.23 4.72 3.45
C ALA A 283 0.18 3.89 4.74
N LEU A 284 -0.61 2.80 4.77
CA LEU A 284 -0.61 1.84 5.87
C LEU A 284 0.75 1.16 6.04
N LEU A 285 1.40 0.78 4.93
CA LEU A 285 2.72 0.13 4.98
C LEU A 285 3.81 1.10 5.49
N VAL A 286 3.78 2.37 5.04
CA VAL A 286 4.64 3.43 5.58
C VAL A 286 4.40 3.61 7.08
N ALA A 287 3.13 3.80 7.48
CA ALA A 287 2.77 3.99 8.88
C ALA A 287 3.27 2.83 9.75
N ALA A 288 3.07 1.60 9.27
CA ALA A 288 3.49 0.40 9.96
C ALA A 288 5.01 0.30 10.08
N THR A 289 5.74 0.42 8.97
CA THR A 289 7.21 0.26 8.96
C THR A 289 7.95 1.38 9.70
N CYS A 290 7.39 2.59 9.73
CA CYS A 290 7.91 3.72 10.49
C CYS A 290 7.41 3.74 11.96
N ALA A 291 6.53 2.81 12.33
CA ALA A 291 5.76 2.87 13.58
C ALA A 291 5.15 4.27 13.81
N ASP A 292 4.59 4.87 12.76
CA ASP A 292 3.95 6.19 12.77
C ASP A 292 2.46 6.03 13.12
N ARG A 293 2.16 6.09 14.42
CA ARG A 293 0.81 5.88 14.94
C ARG A 293 -0.18 6.93 14.47
N ASP A 294 0.23 8.19 14.38
CA ASP A 294 -0.68 9.26 13.93
C ASP A 294 -1.11 9.00 12.48
N LEU A 295 -0.14 8.69 11.60
CA LEU A 295 -0.44 8.35 10.21
C LEU A 295 -1.33 7.11 10.12
N LEU A 296 -1.04 6.08 10.93
CA LEU A 296 -1.85 4.86 10.95
C LEU A 296 -3.30 5.16 11.29
N LEU A 297 -3.57 5.98 12.31
CA LEU A 297 -4.92 6.34 12.73
C LEU A 297 -5.67 7.16 11.66
N GLU A 298 -5.00 8.11 11.01
CA GLU A 298 -5.61 8.90 9.92
C GLU A 298 -5.97 8.00 8.73
N VAL A 299 -5.05 7.11 8.32
CA VAL A 299 -5.31 6.21 7.18
C VAL A 299 -6.39 5.18 7.51
N LEU A 300 -6.46 4.69 8.75
CA LEU A 300 -7.55 3.81 9.18
C LEU A 300 -8.91 4.50 9.17
N THR A 301 -8.95 5.83 9.41
CA THR A 301 -10.18 6.62 9.26
C THR A 301 -10.65 6.62 7.79
N ILE A 302 -9.71 6.72 6.84
CA ILE A 302 -10.02 6.60 5.41
C ILE A 302 -10.57 5.21 5.08
N VAL A 303 -9.93 4.14 5.58
CA VAL A 303 -10.36 2.75 5.39
C VAL A 303 -11.78 2.53 5.92
N GLN A 304 -12.09 3.04 7.12
CA GLN A 304 -13.42 2.92 7.70
C GLN A 304 -14.47 3.70 6.90
N SER A 305 -14.11 4.88 6.41
CA SER A 305 -14.98 5.71 5.56
C SER A 305 -15.25 5.03 4.22
N LEU A 306 -14.24 4.38 3.63
CA LEU A 306 -14.37 3.57 2.41
C LEU A 306 -15.31 2.38 2.64
N ALA A 307 -15.14 1.64 3.74
CA ALA A 307 -16.01 0.54 4.09
C ALA A 307 -17.47 0.99 4.30
N ALA A 308 -17.68 2.12 4.99
CA ALA A 308 -19.00 2.70 5.17
C ALA A 308 -19.63 3.12 3.83
N ARG A 309 -18.88 3.79 2.95
CA ARG A 309 -19.35 4.23 1.64
C ARG A 309 -19.69 3.07 0.71
N VAL A 310 -18.89 2.00 0.73
CA VAL A 310 -19.16 0.75 0.01
C VAL A 310 -20.47 0.13 0.48
N ARG A 311 -20.72 0.07 1.79
CA ARG A 311 -21.94 -0.53 2.35
C ARG A 311 -23.19 0.31 2.11
N ALA A 312 -23.05 1.64 2.06
CA ALA A 312 -24.15 2.57 1.84
C ALA A 312 -24.45 2.81 0.34
N ARG A 313 -23.70 2.19 -0.58
CA ARG A 313 -23.85 2.47 -2.01
C ARG A 313 -25.11 1.85 -2.58
N GLU A 314 -25.77 2.58 -3.47
CA GLU A 314 -26.82 2.02 -4.31
C GLU A 314 -26.22 1.23 -5.48
N PRO A 315 -26.88 0.14 -5.94
CA PRO A 315 -26.46 -0.58 -7.14
C PRO A 315 -26.51 0.34 -8.37
N ARG A 316 -25.37 0.48 -9.04
CA ARG A 316 -25.29 1.25 -10.30
C ARG A 316 -25.76 0.42 -11.48
N ARG A 317 -26.16 1.09 -12.56
CA ARG A 317 -26.66 0.46 -13.79
C ARG A 317 -26.03 1.08 -15.02
N GLY A 318 -26.06 0.34 -16.12
CA GLY A 318 -25.53 0.83 -17.40
C GLY A 318 -24.05 1.19 -17.30
N THR A 319 -23.63 2.24 -17.99
CA THR A 319 -22.21 2.61 -18.11
C THR A 319 -21.56 3.11 -16.81
N GLU A 320 -22.36 3.44 -15.79
CA GLU A 320 -21.87 3.85 -14.46
C GLU A 320 -21.49 2.67 -13.57
N ASP A 321 -21.90 1.46 -13.95
CA ASP A 321 -21.51 0.21 -13.31
C ASP A 321 -20.12 -0.20 -13.80
N ARG A 322 -19.08 0.27 -13.08
CA ARG A 322 -17.68 0.15 -13.47
C ARG A 322 -16.95 -0.86 -12.59
N LEU A 323 -16.18 -1.77 -13.20
CA LEU A 323 -15.38 -2.79 -12.50
C LEU A 323 -14.42 -2.18 -11.49
N ARG A 324 -13.78 -1.07 -11.86
CA ARG A 324 -12.79 -0.42 -11.02
C ARG A 324 -13.35 0.07 -9.68
N ASP A 325 -14.65 0.36 -9.61
CA ASP A 325 -15.30 0.86 -8.38
C ASP A 325 -15.70 -0.26 -7.41
N ASP A 326 -15.49 -1.51 -7.80
CA ASP A 326 -15.59 -2.69 -6.93
C ASP A 326 -14.20 -3.27 -6.64
N ALA A 327 -13.39 -3.42 -7.69
CA ALA A 327 -12.10 -4.10 -7.60
C ALA A 327 -11.09 -3.33 -6.73
N TRP A 328 -10.99 -2.01 -6.89
CA TRP A 328 -10.07 -1.19 -6.08
C TRP A 328 -10.49 -1.16 -4.61
N PRO A 329 -11.75 -0.83 -4.25
CA PRO A 329 -12.18 -0.89 -2.87
C PRO A 329 -11.97 -2.26 -2.23
N LEU A 330 -12.28 -3.35 -2.92
CA LEU A 330 -12.04 -4.69 -2.37
C LEU A 330 -10.54 -4.91 -2.09
N PHE A 331 -9.67 -4.54 -3.03
CA PHE A 331 -8.22 -4.70 -2.87
C PHE A 331 -7.70 -3.93 -1.65
N GLU A 332 -8.08 -2.66 -1.51
CA GLU A 332 -7.57 -1.78 -0.45
C GLU A 332 -8.14 -2.16 0.92
N LEU A 333 -9.43 -2.53 0.98
CA LEU A 333 -10.05 -2.99 2.23
C LEU A 333 -9.46 -4.34 2.68
N GLU A 334 -9.29 -5.32 1.78
CA GLU A 334 -8.62 -6.59 2.13
C GLU A 334 -7.16 -6.37 2.56
N SER A 335 -6.45 -5.47 1.88
CA SER A 335 -5.08 -5.10 2.24
C SER A 335 -5.01 -4.46 3.62
N SER A 336 -6.01 -3.65 3.99
CA SER A 336 -6.08 -2.98 5.30
C SER A 336 -6.28 -3.96 6.47
N LEU A 337 -6.97 -5.08 6.26
CA LEU A 337 -7.22 -6.10 7.29
C LEU A 337 -5.95 -6.78 7.81
N ARG A 338 -4.83 -6.66 7.06
CA ARG A 338 -3.49 -7.10 7.48
C ARG A 338 -2.86 -6.21 8.55
N TYR A 339 -3.40 -5.01 8.76
CA TYR A 339 -2.91 -4.06 9.76
C TYR A 339 -3.86 -3.97 10.95
N VAL A 340 -5.17 -4.01 10.69
CA VAL A 340 -6.22 -3.84 11.69
C VAL A 340 -7.44 -4.69 11.34
N ASP A 341 -7.92 -5.50 12.29
CA ASP A 341 -9.14 -6.27 12.09
C ASP A 341 -10.38 -5.49 12.55
N HIS A 342 -11.11 -4.91 11.60
CA HIS A 342 -12.32 -4.15 11.91
C HIS A 342 -13.56 -4.82 11.30
N ALA A 343 -14.56 -5.13 12.13
CA ALA A 343 -15.74 -5.88 11.69
C ALA A 343 -16.53 -5.19 10.54
N PRO A 344 -16.76 -3.85 10.57
CA PRO A 344 -17.32 -3.13 9.43
C PRO A 344 -16.51 -3.26 8.13
N VAL A 345 -15.18 -3.35 8.21
CA VAL A 345 -14.30 -3.53 7.03
C VAL A 345 -14.48 -4.93 6.47
N ARG A 346 -14.45 -5.98 7.31
CA ARG A 346 -14.72 -7.37 6.89
C ARG A 346 -16.07 -7.49 6.19
N ALA A 347 -17.12 -6.90 6.76
CA ALA A 347 -18.45 -6.93 6.19
C ALA A 347 -18.52 -6.25 4.81
N ALA A 348 -17.80 -5.14 4.63
CA ALA A 348 -17.71 -4.46 3.33
C ALA A 348 -16.97 -5.33 2.29
N CYS A 349 -15.85 -5.96 2.67
CA CYS A 349 -15.14 -6.89 1.80
C CYS A 349 -16.00 -8.08 1.37
N ASP A 350 -16.68 -8.72 2.33
CA ASP A 350 -17.55 -9.87 2.06
C ASP A 350 -18.69 -9.49 1.10
N ALA A 351 -19.34 -8.34 1.32
CA ALA A 351 -20.40 -7.86 0.44
C ALA A 351 -19.90 -7.54 -0.98
N LEU A 352 -18.73 -6.90 -1.10
CA LEU A 352 -18.10 -6.62 -2.41
C LEU A 352 -17.74 -7.91 -3.15
N ALA A 353 -17.07 -8.84 -2.48
CA ALA A 353 -16.66 -10.10 -3.09
C ALA A 353 -17.87 -10.91 -3.56
N GLU A 354 -18.94 -10.97 -2.76
CA GLU A 354 -20.19 -11.63 -3.14
C GLU A 354 -20.85 -10.97 -4.36
N GLU A 355 -20.94 -9.63 -4.39
CA GLU A 355 -21.47 -8.88 -5.53
C GLU A 355 -20.64 -9.10 -6.80
N ILE A 356 -19.31 -9.05 -6.72
CA ILE A 356 -18.41 -9.34 -7.84
C ILE A 356 -18.63 -10.76 -8.34
N VAL A 357 -18.65 -11.76 -7.45
CA VAL A 357 -18.80 -13.17 -7.85
C VAL A 357 -20.16 -13.42 -8.51
N ARG A 358 -21.23 -12.75 -8.06
CA ARG A 358 -22.55 -12.83 -8.73
C ARG A 358 -22.54 -12.32 -10.17
N ARG A 359 -21.56 -11.49 -10.54
CA ARG A 359 -21.39 -10.96 -11.91
C ARG A 359 -20.58 -11.87 -12.81
N PHE A 360 -20.01 -12.96 -12.29
CA PHE A 360 -19.25 -13.91 -13.09
C PHE A 360 -20.16 -14.63 -14.09
N ASP A 361 -19.83 -14.53 -15.37
CA ASP A 361 -20.47 -15.26 -16.46
C ASP A 361 -19.64 -16.50 -16.80
N PRO A 362 -20.13 -17.72 -16.48
CA PRO A 362 -19.35 -18.94 -16.69
C PRO A 362 -19.15 -19.28 -18.16
N ALA A 363 -20.02 -18.82 -19.07
CA ALA A 363 -19.90 -19.07 -20.50
C ALA A 363 -18.84 -18.16 -21.12
N MET A 364 -18.81 -16.88 -20.73
CA MET A 364 -17.80 -15.93 -21.20
C MET A 364 -16.48 -16.00 -20.42
N ARG A 365 -16.48 -16.65 -19.25
CA ARG A 365 -15.35 -16.74 -18.31
C ARG A 365 -14.79 -15.37 -17.90
N THR A 366 -15.69 -14.41 -17.67
CA THR A 366 -15.37 -13.05 -17.25
C THR A 366 -16.47 -12.46 -16.37
N PHE A 367 -16.25 -11.27 -15.83
CA PHE A 367 -17.22 -10.56 -15.00
C PHE A 367 -18.00 -9.53 -15.82
N ARG A 368 -19.31 -9.47 -15.63
CA ARG A 368 -20.19 -8.57 -16.38
C ARG A 368 -20.39 -7.26 -15.62
N TYR A 369 -19.81 -6.20 -16.17
CA TYR A 369 -19.99 -4.82 -15.72
C TYR A 369 -20.61 -4.00 -16.85
N GLY A 370 -21.49 -3.07 -16.49
CA GLY A 370 -22.25 -2.29 -17.48
C GLY A 370 -21.39 -1.38 -18.38
N GLU A 371 -20.22 -0.90 -17.91
CA GLU A 371 -19.28 -0.12 -18.73
C GLU A 371 -18.68 -0.88 -19.92
N GLY A 372 -18.72 -2.21 -19.89
CA GLY A 372 -18.17 -3.08 -20.94
C GLY A 372 -19.24 -3.78 -21.78
N ALA A 373 -20.52 -3.75 -21.36
CA ALA A 373 -21.58 -4.51 -22.01
C ALA A 373 -22.09 -3.81 -23.28
N THR A 374 -22.27 -4.56 -24.37
CA THR A 374 -23.04 -4.08 -25.52
C THR A 374 -24.53 -3.96 -25.16
N ARG A 375 -25.31 -3.23 -25.95
CA ARG A 375 -26.76 -3.08 -25.74
C ARG A 375 -27.51 -4.42 -25.67
N SER A 376 -27.05 -5.45 -26.39
CA SER A 376 -27.64 -6.80 -26.34
C SER A 376 -27.15 -7.63 -25.16
N GLY A 377 -26.05 -7.23 -24.50
CA GLY A 377 -25.42 -7.99 -23.41
C GLY A 377 -24.78 -9.31 -23.86
N GLU A 378 -24.73 -9.59 -25.16
CA GLU A 378 -24.12 -10.81 -25.73
C GLU A 378 -22.60 -10.72 -25.85
N VAL A 379 -22.07 -9.50 -25.80
CA VAL A 379 -20.65 -9.21 -25.88
C VAL A 379 -20.26 -8.26 -24.76
N VAL A 380 -19.13 -8.55 -24.12
CA VAL A 380 -18.54 -7.72 -23.07
C VAL A 380 -17.11 -7.36 -23.44
N ARG A 381 -16.78 -6.08 -23.34
CA ARG A 381 -15.39 -5.60 -23.37
C ARG A 381 -14.74 -5.90 -22.03
N ASP A 382 -13.89 -6.91 -22.00
CA ASP A 382 -13.08 -7.25 -20.84
C ASP A 382 -11.77 -6.46 -20.88
N ARG A 383 -11.58 -5.57 -19.90
CA ARG A 383 -10.32 -4.85 -19.69
C ARG A 383 -9.41 -5.75 -18.86
N LEU A 384 -8.64 -6.59 -19.54
CA LEU A 384 -7.78 -7.61 -18.94
C LEU A 384 -6.84 -7.04 -17.87
N TRP A 385 -6.33 -5.81 -18.02
CA TRP A 385 -5.49 -5.19 -16.99
C TRP A 385 -6.24 -4.87 -15.69
N LEU A 386 -7.55 -4.61 -15.73
CA LEU A 386 -8.37 -4.47 -14.53
C LEU A 386 -8.79 -5.84 -13.99
N THR A 387 -9.30 -6.70 -14.85
CA THR A 387 -9.80 -8.03 -14.46
C THR A 387 -8.66 -8.87 -13.89
N ALA A 388 -7.59 -9.08 -14.65
CA ALA A 388 -6.44 -9.81 -14.17
C ALA A 388 -5.64 -8.96 -13.17
N GLY A 389 -5.27 -7.73 -13.54
CA GLY A 389 -4.29 -6.98 -12.75
C GLY A 389 -4.78 -6.46 -11.41
N ILE A 390 -6.08 -6.21 -11.23
CA ILE A 390 -6.64 -5.66 -9.97
C ILE A 390 -7.61 -6.62 -9.31
N LEU A 391 -8.61 -7.10 -10.06
CA LEU A 391 -9.69 -7.88 -9.48
C LEU A 391 -9.21 -9.27 -9.01
N LEU A 392 -8.41 -9.99 -9.81
CA LEU A 392 -7.90 -11.29 -9.38
C LEU A 392 -7.04 -11.18 -8.09
N PRO A 393 -6.09 -10.23 -7.96
CA PRO A 393 -5.42 -9.99 -6.69
C PRO A 393 -6.37 -9.70 -5.54
N ALA A 394 -7.37 -8.82 -5.73
CA ALA A 394 -8.33 -8.48 -4.69
C ALA A 394 -9.11 -9.71 -4.20
N LEU A 395 -9.62 -10.54 -5.12
CA LEU A 395 -10.35 -11.76 -4.79
C LEU A 395 -9.43 -12.85 -4.21
N ARG A 396 -8.13 -12.87 -4.56
CA ARG A 396 -7.17 -13.77 -3.92
C ARG A 396 -6.90 -13.40 -2.47
N LEU A 397 -6.74 -12.10 -2.17
CA LEU A 397 -6.66 -11.63 -0.78
C LEU A 397 -7.92 -12.03 -0.01
N HIS A 398 -9.09 -11.87 -0.62
CA HIS A 398 -10.34 -12.33 -0.05
C HIS A 398 -10.36 -13.85 0.19
N LEU A 399 -9.92 -14.65 -0.79
CA LEU A 399 -9.86 -16.10 -0.69
C LEU A 399 -8.88 -16.59 0.39
N GLU A 400 -7.74 -15.91 0.54
CA GLU A 400 -6.76 -16.16 1.62
C GLU A 400 -7.41 -15.99 2.99
N ARG A 401 -8.20 -14.92 3.17
CA ARG A 401 -8.92 -14.65 4.42
C ARG A 401 -10.14 -15.57 4.61
N ARG A 402 -10.88 -15.84 3.54
CA ARG A 402 -12.15 -16.59 3.53
C ARG A 402 -12.11 -17.69 2.46
N PRO A 403 -11.52 -18.85 2.76
CA PRO A 403 -11.41 -19.95 1.81
C PRO A 403 -12.78 -20.39 1.28
N SER A 404 -12.91 -20.46 -0.05
CA SER A 404 -14.12 -20.88 -0.75
C SER A 404 -13.75 -21.60 -2.04
N ARG A 405 -14.16 -22.86 -2.17
CA ARG A 405 -13.91 -23.66 -3.38
C ARG A 405 -14.53 -23.03 -4.62
N GLY A 406 -15.76 -22.51 -4.51
CA GLY A 406 -16.44 -21.87 -5.63
C GLY A 406 -15.72 -20.62 -6.12
N LEU A 407 -15.18 -19.81 -5.19
CA LEU A 407 -14.37 -18.65 -5.56
C LEU A 407 -13.06 -19.07 -6.21
N ALA A 408 -12.36 -20.08 -5.67
CA ALA A 408 -11.14 -20.61 -6.27
C ALA A 408 -11.38 -21.08 -7.73
N ASP A 409 -12.46 -21.83 -7.97
CA ASP A 409 -12.86 -22.29 -9.30
C ASP A 409 -13.13 -21.12 -10.27
N VAL A 410 -13.73 -20.02 -9.80
CA VAL A 410 -13.94 -18.80 -10.59
C VAL A 410 -12.60 -18.16 -10.96
N LEU A 411 -11.69 -18.00 -10.00
CA LEU A 411 -10.37 -17.40 -10.25
C LEU A 411 -9.56 -18.20 -11.26
N ASP A 412 -9.56 -19.53 -11.14
CA ASP A 412 -8.84 -20.43 -12.06
C ASP A 412 -9.38 -20.33 -13.49
N ARG A 413 -10.72 -20.22 -13.65
CA ARG A 413 -11.36 -20.07 -14.96
C ARG A 413 -11.02 -18.75 -15.63
N VAL A 414 -11.01 -17.65 -14.87
CA VAL A 414 -10.68 -16.31 -15.37
C VAL A 414 -9.19 -16.22 -15.72
N GLU A 415 -8.29 -16.71 -14.85
CA GLU A 415 -6.86 -16.76 -15.15
C GLU A 415 -6.58 -17.60 -16.39
N SER A 416 -7.19 -18.78 -16.50
CA SER A 416 -7.06 -19.62 -17.69
C SER A 416 -7.53 -18.87 -18.95
N ALA A 417 -8.57 -18.04 -18.84
CA ALA A 417 -9.14 -17.29 -19.96
C ALA A 417 -8.25 -16.13 -20.39
N ALA A 418 -7.54 -15.52 -19.43
CA ALA A 418 -6.51 -14.54 -19.71
C ALA A 418 -5.30 -15.20 -20.39
N LEU A 419 -4.87 -16.38 -19.91
CA LEU A 419 -3.72 -17.10 -20.46
C LEU A 419 -3.92 -17.55 -21.91
N GLU A 420 -5.12 -18.00 -22.28
CA GLU A 420 -5.45 -18.33 -23.67
C GLU A 420 -5.20 -17.14 -24.62
N ILE A 421 -5.51 -15.92 -24.18
CA ILE A 421 -5.31 -14.70 -24.98
C ILE A 421 -3.84 -14.29 -24.97
N LEU A 422 -3.19 -14.28 -23.81
CA LEU A 422 -1.80 -13.86 -23.67
C LEU A 422 -0.83 -14.80 -24.39
N LEU A 423 -1.16 -16.08 -24.47
CA LEU A 423 -0.29 -17.11 -25.07
C LEU A 423 -0.68 -17.48 -26.50
N ASP A 424 -1.56 -16.71 -27.15
CA ASP A 424 -2.15 -17.05 -28.48
C ASP A 424 -1.17 -17.04 -29.67
N GLY A 425 0.07 -16.57 -29.49
CA GLY A 425 1.06 -16.53 -30.56
C GLY A 425 1.49 -15.13 -30.98
N ARG A 426 0.62 -14.13 -30.80
CA ARG A 426 0.80 -12.77 -31.32
C ARG A 426 1.72 -11.92 -30.43
N ASP A 427 2.40 -10.96 -31.05
CA ASP A 427 3.24 -9.97 -30.36
C ASP A 427 2.39 -8.93 -29.61
N GLY A 428 3.01 -8.21 -28.67
CA GLY A 428 2.33 -7.25 -27.78
C GLY A 428 1.50 -7.90 -26.67
N LEU A 429 1.22 -7.15 -25.61
CA LEU A 429 0.38 -7.60 -24.49
C LEU A 429 -1.06 -7.12 -24.70
N ALA A 430 -2.01 -8.05 -24.61
CA ALA A 430 -3.44 -7.73 -24.75
C ALA A 430 -3.96 -7.06 -23.48
N LEU A 431 -4.30 -5.76 -23.54
CA LEU A 431 -4.86 -5.01 -22.42
C LEU A 431 -6.37 -5.09 -22.32
N SER A 432 -7.05 -5.31 -23.45
CA SER A 432 -8.50 -5.54 -23.47
C SER A 432 -8.89 -6.45 -24.62
N VAL A 433 -10.06 -7.06 -24.52
CA VAL A 433 -10.59 -8.01 -25.50
C VAL A 433 -12.12 -7.95 -25.50
N MET A 434 -12.76 -8.32 -26.61
CA MET A 434 -14.20 -8.55 -26.66
C MET A 434 -14.48 -10.02 -26.35
N ARG A 435 -15.41 -10.30 -25.43
CA ARG A 435 -15.81 -11.66 -25.04
C ARG A 435 -17.28 -11.92 -25.36
N SER A 436 -17.56 -13.12 -25.84
CA SER A 436 -18.91 -13.67 -26.02
C SER A 436 -18.95 -15.12 -25.54
N ALA A 437 -20.13 -15.73 -25.49
CA ALA A 437 -20.28 -17.16 -25.19
C ALA A 437 -19.56 -18.08 -26.20
N ARG A 438 -19.21 -17.57 -27.40
CA ARG A 438 -18.49 -18.31 -28.44
C ARG A 438 -16.95 -18.20 -28.32
N GLY A 439 -16.46 -17.31 -27.47
CA GLY A 439 -15.02 -17.06 -27.30
C GLY A 439 -14.66 -15.58 -27.29
N SER A 440 -13.35 -15.33 -27.34
CA SER A 440 -12.74 -13.99 -27.29
C SER A 440 -12.24 -13.55 -28.67
N PHE A 441 -12.37 -12.27 -28.99
CA PHE A 441 -11.96 -11.68 -30.26
C PHE A 441 -11.53 -10.22 -30.09
N ASP A 442 -10.91 -9.65 -31.12
CA ASP A 442 -10.41 -8.25 -31.18
C ASP A 442 -9.58 -7.81 -29.96
N PRO A 443 -8.49 -8.50 -29.60
CA PRO A 443 -7.64 -8.04 -28.52
C PRO A 443 -6.91 -6.74 -28.90
N VAL A 444 -7.01 -5.74 -28.03
CA VAL A 444 -6.21 -4.52 -28.10
C VAL A 444 -4.84 -4.82 -27.50
N ARG A 445 -3.84 -4.95 -28.36
CA ARG A 445 -2.46 -5.26 -28.00
C ARG A 445 -1.61 -4.00 -28.06
N VAL A 446 -0.74 -3.84 -27.08
CA VAL A 446 0.15 -2.67 -26.97
C VAL A 446 1.54 -3.11 -26.55
N GLU A 447 2.50 -2.21 -26.79
CA GLU A 447 3.87 -2.30 -26.32
C GLU A 447 4.16 -1.06 -25.45
N GLY A 448 5.04 -1.20 -24.46
CA GLY A 448 5.47 -0.10 -23.60
C GLY A 448 4.38 0.50 -22.70
N ALA A 449 3.26 -0.19 -22.47
CA ALA A 449 2.18 0.29 -21.60
C ALA A 449 2.34 -0.24 -20.17
N ALA A 450 2.29 0.63 -19.17
CA ALA A 450 2.48 0.24 -17.76
C ALA A 450 1.36 -0.69 -17.26
N GLU A 451 0.14 -0.56 -17.76
CA GLU A 451 -1.00 -1.44 -17.45
C GLU A 451 -0.73 -2.90 -17.84
N ALA A 452 0.19 -3.13 -18.78
CA ALA A 452 0.61 -4.47 -19.15
C ALA A 452 1.39 -5.17 -18.02
N VAL A 453 2.17 -4.40 -17.24
CA VAL A 453 2.88 -4.90 -16.05
C VAL A 453 1.88 -5.29 -14.96
N LEU A 454 0.85 -4.48 -14.78
CA LEU A 454 -0.23 -4.71 -13.81
C LEU A 454 -1.00 -5.98 -14.11
N LEU A 455 -1.34 -6.22 -15.37
CA LEU A 455 -1.97 -7.47 -15.83
C LEU A 455 -1.19 -8.71 -15.38
N LEU A 456 0.14 -8.68 -15.42
CA LEU A 456 1.00 -9.80 -15.02
C LEU A 456 1.03 -10.02 -13.50
N ASP A 457 0.80 -8.98 -12.69
CA ASP A 457 0.70 -9.10 -11.24
C ASP A 457 -0.53 -9.92 -10.82
N GLY A 458 -1.55 -9.88 -11.66
CA GLY A 458 -2.76 -10.68 -11.59
C GLY A 458 -2.61 -12.17 -11.84
N LEU A 459 -1.46 -12.64 -12.34
CA LEU A 459 -1.25 -14.03 -12.71
C LEU A 459 -0.55 -14.82 -11.59
N SER A 460 -0.92 -16.08 -11.44
CA SER A 460 -0.21 -17.04 -10.60
C SER A 460 1.25 -17.17 -11.03
N ASP A 461 2.12 -17.57 -10.11
CA ASP A 461 3.56 -17.70 -10.41
C ASP A 461 3.88 -18.63 -11.60
N PRO A 462 3.22 -19.80 -11.76
CA PRO A 462 3.38 -20.62 -12.96
C PRO A 462 2.89 -19.92 -14.24
N ALA A 463 1.71 -19.28 -14.17
CA ALA A 463 1.09 -18.57 -15.28
C ALA A 463 1.97 -17.40 -15.77
N ARG A 464 2.41 -16.54 -14.84
CA ARG A 464 3.30 -15.41 -15.13
C ARG A 464 4.63 -15.87 -15.73
N ARG A 465 5.27 -16.92 -15.19
CA ARG A 465 6.51 -17.47 -15.75
C ARG A 465 6.34 -17.95 -17.19
N ARG A 466 5.21 -18.61 -17.51
CA ARG A 466 4.90 -19.02 -18.89
C ARG A 466 4.75 -17.84 -19.84
N VAL A 467 4.08 -16.76 -19.38
CA VAL A 467 3.91 -15.53 -20.16
C VAL A 467 5.27 -14.84 -20.38
N LEU A 468 6.04 -14.63 -19.31
CA LEU A 468 7.37 -14.00 -19.37
C LEU A 468 8.43 -14.85 -20.09
N ALA A 469 8.23 -16.15 -20.27
CA ALA A 469 9.11 -16.96 -21.11
C ALA A 469 9.04 -16.59 -22.60
N ARG A 470 7.96 -15.92 -23.04
CA ARG A 470 7.78 -15.50 -24.42
C ARG A 470 8.54 -14.21 -24.71
N THR A 471 9.52 -14.29 -25.60
CA THR A 471 10.35 -13.13 -25.98
C THR A 471 9.53 -11.95 -26.51
N GLY A 472 8.52 -12.18 -27.37
CA GLY A 472 7.67 -11.09 -27.88
C GLY A 472 6.88 -10.36 -26.78
N LEU A 473 6.45 -11.08 -25.73
CA LEU A 473 5.75 -10.47 -24.60
C LEU A 473 6.68 -9.74 -23.64
N ARG A 474 7.92 -10.22 -23.48
CA ARG A 474 8.95 -9.47 -22.74
C ARG A 474 9.29 -8.17 -23.45
N ARG A 475 9.51 -8.19 -24.77
CA ARG A 475 9.76 -6.98 -25.55
C ARG A 475 8.62 -5.96 -25.47
N ALA A 476 7.38 -6.45 -25.35
CA ALA A 476 6.23 -5.55 -25.14
C ALA A 476 6.28 -4.78 -23.81
N LEU A 477 7.17 -5.17 -22.88
CA LEU A 477 7.45 -4.42 -21.65
C LEU A 477 8.62 -3.43 -21.81
N ASP A 478 9.35 -3.47 -22.92
CA ASP A 478 10.41 -2.50 -23.18
C ASP A 478 9.77 -1.09 -23.29
N GLY A 479 10.37 -0.09 -22.64
CA GLY A 479 9.87 1.29 -22.68
C GLY A 479 8.63 1.57 -21.82
N VAL A 480 8.22 0.66 -20.92
CA VAL A 480 7.13 0.95 -19.95
C VAL A 480 7.45 2.13 -19.03
N LEU A 481 8.73 2.40 -18.79
CA LEU A 481 9.24 3.56 -18.07
C LEU A 481 10.04 4.51 -18.98
N ASP A 482 9.65 4.61 -20.25
CA ASP A 482 10.18 5.61 -21.18
C ASP A 482 10.03 7.02 -20.58
N GLN A 483 11.15 7.72 -20.52
CA GLN A 483 11.32 8.97 -19.79
C GLN A 483 10.81 10.17 -20.59
N GLU A 484 10.63 10.02 -21.90
CA GLU A 484 10.07 11.06 -22.76
C GLU A 484 8.53 11.08 -22.71
N GLN A 485 7.91 10.13 -22.00
CA GLN A 485 6.47 10.07 -21.83
C GLN A 485 6.01 11.12 -20.83
N ASP A 486 4.95 11.86 -21.18
CA ASP A 486 4.40 12.90 -20.32
C ASP A 486 3.98 12.35 -18.95
N ASP A 487 3.48 11.13 -18.85
CA ASP A 487 2.92 10.58 -17.62
C ASP A 487 3.84 9.58 -16.88
N LEU A 488 5.11 9.97 -16.72
CA LEU A 488 6.13 9.10 -16.12
C LEU A 488 5.81 8.71 -14.66
N ALA A 489 5.22 9.62 -13.88
CA ALA A 489 4.90 9.34 -12.47
C ALA A 489 3.76 8.32 -12.32
N THR A 490 2.70 8.39 -13.14
CA THR A 490 1.65 7.35 -13.16
C THR A 490 2.21 6.01 -13.58
N ARG A 491 3.05 5.97 -14.64
CA ARG A 491 3.72 4.74 -15.07
C ARG A 491 4.60 4.16 -13.97
N PHE A 492 5.39 4.98 -13.29
CA PHE A 492 6.18 4.59 -12.12
C PHE A 492 5.30 3.96 -11.04
N SER A 493 4.17 4.60 -10.70
CA SER A 493 3.25 4.10 -9.66
C SER A 493 2.60 2.78 -10.05
N ILE A 494 2.17 2.60 -11.30
CA ILE A 494 1.62 1.34 -11.82
C ILE A 494 2.66 0.22 -11.80
N VAL A 495 3.89 0.48 -12.22
CA VAL A 495 4.95 -0.55 -12.27
C VAL A 495 5.44 -0.89 -10.86
N GLY A 496 5.70 0.11 -10.02
CA GLY A 496 6.21 -0.07 -8.65
C GLY A 496 5.22 -0.73 -7.69
N ARG A 497 3.91 -0.64 -7.94
CA ARG A 497 2.89 -1.37 -7.17
C ARG A 497 2.78 -2.85 -7.52
N CYS A 498 3.44 -3.34 -8.57
CA CYS A 498 3.34 -4.74 -8.96
C CYS A 498 4.26 -5.59 -8.08
N ALA A 499 3.72 -6.54 -7.33
CA ALA A 499 4.50 -7.38 -6.44
C ALA A 499 5.57 -8.18 -7.21
N TRP A 500 5.27 -8.67 -8.42
CA TRP A 500 6.24 -9.43 -9.20
C TRP A 500 7.48 -8.62 -9.63
N VAL A 501 7.36 -7.30 -9.82
CA VAL A 501 8.48 -6.41 -10.14
C VAL A 501 9.46 -6.32 -8.97
N ILE A 502 8.96 -6.46 -7.74
CA ILE A 502 9.76 -6.36 -6.51
C ILE A 502 10.53 -7.66 -6.19
N ARG A 503 10.25 -8.76 -6.90
CA ARG A 503 10.89 -10.08 -6.69
C ARG A 503 12.33 -10.21 -7.20
#